data_AF-A0A3N5S8G6-F1
#
_entry.id   AF-A0A3N5S8G6-F1
#
_cell.length_a   1.000
_cell.length_b   1.000
_cell.length_c   1.000
_cell.angle_alpha   90.00
_cell.angle_beta   90.00
_cell.angle_gamma   90.00
#
_symmetry.space_group_name_H-M   'P 1'
#
loop_
_entity.id
_entity.type
_entity.pdbx_description
1 polymer ?
#
loop_
_entity_poly.entity_id
_entity_poly.type
_entity_poly.pdbx_seq_one_letter_code
_entity_poly.pdbx_strand_id
1 'polypeptide(L)'
;MGSRPRNMTDYDRTVREFKWEIPEYYNFVLDDFEKWKGDKSKTALVTVSHDGESATRLSFWDLSVLSNKFANALHALGIRRGDRVFLMLPRGEEWYIAM
;
A
#
# COMPACT_ATOMS: atom_id res chain seq x y z
N MET A 1 13.59 14.50 -20.57
CA MET A 1 13.26 14.06 -19.20
C MET A 1 12.47 15.17 -18.54
N GLY A 2 11.14 15.14 -18.66
CA GLY A 2 10.29 16.26 -18.22
C GLY A 2 10.18 16.30 -16.70
N SER A 3 10.58 17.40 -16.08
CA SER A 3 10.37 17.64 -14.65
C SER A 3 8.87 17.57 -14.37
N ARG A 4 8.42 16.57 -13.60
CA ARG A 4 7.06 16.60 -13.04
C ARG A 4 6.89 17.91 -12.26
N PRO A 5 5.81 18.66 -12.47
CA PRO A 5 5.56 19.84 -11.65
C PRO A 5 5.48 19.42 -10.19
N ARG A 6 5.99 20.27 -9.29
CA ARG A 6 5.86 20.03 -7.85
C ARG A 6 4.37 20.07 -7.49
N ASN A 7 3.93 19.10 -6.68
CA ASN A 7 2.52 19.05 -6.22
C ASN A 7 2.12 20.31 -5.42
N MET A 8 3.08 20.97 -4.77
CA MET A 8 2.90 22.24 -4.07
C MET A 8 3.85 23.29 -4.66
N THR A 9 3.30 24.40 -5.13
CA THR A 9 4.05 25.49 -5.78
C THR A 9 4.05 26.79 -4.97
N ASP A 10 3.08 26.96 -4.07
CA ASP A 10 2.96 28.06 -3.12
C ASP A 10 2.50 27.52 -1.77
N TYR A 11 3.38 27.60 -0.78
CA TYR A 11 3.12 27.08 0.57
C TYR A 11 2.00 27.84 1.28
N ASP A 12 2.10 29.17 1.34
CA ASP A 12 1.17 30.02 2.08
C ASP A 12 -0.25 29.91 1.53
N ARG A 13 -0.37 29.85 0.19
CA ARG A 13 -1.65 29.63 -0.46
C ARG A 13 -2.20 28.23 -0.18
N THR A 14 -1.37 27.20 -0.29
CA THR A 14 -1.79 25.81 -0.05
C THR A 14 -2.28 25.62 1.38
N VAL A 15 -1.59 26.20 2.37
CA VAL A 15 -2.01 26.16 3.78
C VAL A 15 -3.37 26.85 3.98
N ARG A 16 -3.62 27.97 3.30
CA ARG A 16 -4.90 28.71 3.42
C ARG A 16 -6.08 28.02 2.73
N GLU A 17 -5.85 27.39 1.58
CA GLU A 17 -6.93 26.95 0.69
C GLU A 17 -7.19 25.45 0.73
N PHE A 18 -6.21 24.63 1.14
CA PHE A 18 -6.34 23.17 1.11
C PHE A 18 -7.44 22.67 2.04
N LYS A 19 -8.27 21.76 1.53
CA LYS A 19 -9.29 21.04 2.28
C LYS A 19 -9.28 19.58 1.90
N TRP A 20 -9.44 18.71 2.90
CA TRP A 20 -9.64 17.29 2.66
C TRP A 20 -11.07 17.05 2.20
N GLU A 21 -11.22 16.48 1.00
CA GLU A 21 -12.49 15.92 0.53
C GLU A 21 -12.60 14.50 1.09
N ILE A 22 -13.22 14.37 2.27
CA ILE A 22 -13.33 13.09 2.97
C ILE A 22 -14.64 12.40 2.56
N PRO A 23 -14.59 11.25 1.86
CA PRO A 23 -15.79 10.53 1.49
C PRO A 23 -16.47 9.88 2.71
N GLU A 24 -17.78 9.63 2.63
CA GLU A 24 -18.55 8.95 3.70
C GLU A 24 -18.00 7.54 3.99
N TYR A 25 -17.57 6.84 2.94
CA TYR A 25 -16.91 5.54 3.04
C TYR A 25 -15.54 5.62 2.38
N TYR A 26 -14.53 5.13 3.09
CA TYR A 26 -13.15 5.04 2.60
C TYR A 26 -12.53 3.72 3.05
N ASN A 27 -11.89 3.03 2.12
CA ASN A 27 -11.04 1.88 2.36
C ASN A 27 -9.75 2.06 1.56
N PHE A 28 -8.63 2.29 2.25
CA PHE A 28 -7.32 2.51 1.64
C PHE A 28 -6.93 1.47 0.57
N VAL A 29 -7.25 0.19 0.82
CA VAL A 29 -6.95 -0.87 -0.15
C VAL A 29 -7.76 -0.63 -1.42
N LEU A 30 -9.08 -0.45 -1.31
CA LEU A 30 -9.95 -0.30 -2.47
C LEU A 30 -9.77 1.04 -3.21
N ASP A 31 -9.69 2.14 -2.47
CA ASP A 31 -9.75 3.49 -3.04
C ASP A 31 -8.39 3.99 -3.53
N ASP A 32 -7.28 3.54 -2.91
CA ASP A 32 -5.94 4.02 -3.21
C ASP A 32 -4.99 2.97 -3.77
N PHE A 33 -5.07 1.74 -3.27
CA PHE A 33 -4.15 0.69 -3.70
C PHE A 33 -4.63 0.02 -4.99
N GLU A 34 -5.90 -0.36 -5.02
CA GLU A 34 -6.50 -1.17 -6.06
C GLU A 34 -6.70 -0.40 -7.38
N LYS A 35 -6.72 0.93 -7.35
CA LYS A 35 -6.75 1.78 -8.56
C LYS A 35 -5.59 1.49 -9.52
N TRP A 36 -4.50 0.90 -9.02
CA TRP A 36 -3.33 0.54 -9.82
C TRP A 36 -3.34 -0.90 -10.32
N LYS A 37 -4.31 -1.74 -9.94
CA LYS A 37 -4.37 -3.16 -10.33
C LYS A 37 -4.35 -3.42 -11.83
N GLY A 38 -4.93 -2.51 -12.61
CA GLY A 38 -4.99 -2.65 -14.07
C GLY A 38 -3.60 -2.67 -14.72
N ASP A 39 -2.63 -2.01 -14.09
CA ASP A 39 -1.23 -2.02 -14.52
C ASP A 39 -0.41 -3.00 -13.67
N LYS A 40 -0.29 -4.22 -14.18
CA LYS A 40 0.49 -5.29 -13.53
C LYS A 40 2.00 -5.04 -13.52
N SER A 41 2.49 -4.03 -14.25
CA SER A 41 3.93 -3.72 -14.32
C SER A 41 4.34 -2.65 -13.31
N LYS A 42 3.38 -1.90 -12.75
CA LYS A 42 3.67 -0.80 -11.84
C LYS A 42 4.23 -1.32 -10.51
N THR A 43 5.51 -1.09 -10.28
CA THR A 43 6.16 -1.41 -9.00
C THR A 43 5.50 -0.63 -7.85
N ALA A 44 5.14 -1.35 -6.79
CA ALA A 44 4.60 -0.81 -5.55
C ALA A 44 5.62 -0.86 -4.41
N LEU A 45 6.38 -1.96 -4.32
CA LEU A 45 7.34 -2.20 -3.26
C LEU A 45 8.64 -2.72 -3.81
N VAL A 46 9.74 -2.21 -3.27
CA VAL A 46 11.07 -2.79 -3.42
C VAL A 46 11.60 -3.08 -2.02
N THR A 47 11.83 -4.34 -1.71
CA THR A 47 12.53 -4.76 -0.50
C THR A 47 13.95 -5.17 -0.87
N VAL A 48 14.89 -4.92 0.04
CA VAL A 48 16.31 -5.23 -0.15
C VAL A 48 16.72 -6.11 1.02
N SER A 49 17.48 -7.18 0.73
CA SER A 49 17.99 -8.06 1.77
C SER A 49 18.91 -7.32 2.73
N HIS A 50 19.08 -7.87 3.93
CA HIS A 50 19.85 -7.22 4.99
C HIS A 50 21.32 -6.97 4.60
N ASP A 51 21.90 -7.85 3.79
CA ASP A 51 23.25 -7.75 3.23
C ASP A 51 23.35 -6.78 2.02
N GLY A 52 22.21 -6.33 1.48
CA GLY A 52 22.16 -5.47 0.30
C GLY A 52 22.40 -6.20 -1.03
N GLU A 53 22.58 -7.52 -1.03
CA GLU A 53 22.97 -8.28 -2.23
C GLU A 53 21.80 -8.61 -3.15
N SER A 54 20.57 -8.62 -2.62
CA SER A 54 19.37 -8.96 -3.38
C SER A 54 18.25 -7.94 -3.14
N ALA A 55 17.39 -7.80 -4.14
CA ALA A 55 16.20 -6.96 -4.04
C ALA A 55 15.00 -7.65 -4.69
N THR A 56 13.88 -7.68 -3.96
CA THR A 56 12.59 -8.12 -4.47
C THR A 56 11.81 -6.90 -4.93
N ARG A 57 11.14 -7.01 -6.09
CA ARG A 57 10.24 -5.98 -6.60
C ARG A 57 8.86 -6.57 -6.76
N LEU A 58 7.89 -6.01 -6.05
CA LEU A 58 6.49 -6.40 -6.17
C LEU A 58 5.71 -5.28 -6.85
N SER A 59 4.92 -5.64 -7.85
CA SER A 59 3.94 -4.74 -8.43
C SER A 59 2.73 -4.56 -7.51
N PHE A 60 1.89 -3.56 -7.78
CA PHE A 60 0.59 -3.43 -7.13
C PHE A 60 -0.28 -4.68 -7.32
N TRP A 61 -0.16 -5.33 -8.48
CA TRP A 61 -0.84 -6.59 -8.76
C TRP A 61 -0.34 -7.72 -7.85
N ASP A 62 0.98 -7.90 -7.72
CA ASP A 62 1.57 -8.96 -6.92
C ASP A 62 1.19 -8.81 -5.44
N LEU A 63 1.33 -7.60 -4.90
CA LEU A 63 0.95 -7.32 -3.51
C LEU A 63 -0.53 -7.59 -3.28
N SER A 64 -1.42 -7.16 -4.17
CA SER A 64 -2.85 -7.44 -3.97
C SER A 64 -3.17 -8.94 -4.03
N VAL A 65 -2.52 -9.71 -4.92
CA VAL A 65 -2.69 -11.17 -4.94
C VAL A 65 -2.23 -11.79 -3.62
N LEU A 66 -1.08 -11.37 -3.09
CA LEU A 66 -0.51 -11.89 -1.84
C LEU A 66 -1.34 -11.48 -0.62
N SER A 67 -1.76 -10.21 -0.52
CA SER A 67 -2.60 -9.71 0.58
C SER A 67 -3.97 -10.39 0.57
N ASN A 68 -4.58 -10.63 -0.59
CA ASN A 68 -5.83 -11.38 -0.67
C ASN A 68 -5.67 -12.84 -0.22
N LYS A 69 -4.54 -13.49 -0.54
CA LYS A 69 -4.23 -14.84 -0.03
C LYS A 69 -4.12 -14.85 1.49
N PHE A 70 -3.43 -13.86 2.07
CA PHE A 70 -3.31 -13.73 3.52
C PHE A 70 -4.67 -13.44 4.19
N ALA A 71 -5.46 -12.52 3.63
CA ALA A 71 -6.81 -12.23 4.12
C ALA A 71 -7.71 -13.47 4.13
N ASN A 72 -7.65 -14.30 3.07
CA ASN A 72 -8.37 -15.57 3.02
C ASN A 72 -7.89 -16.57 4.07
N ALA A 73 -6.59 -16.61 4.38
CA ALA A 73 -6.05 -17.43 5.46
C ALA A 73 -6.58 -16.98 6.83
N LEU A 74 -6.60 -15.67 7.11
CA LEU A 74 -7.19 -15.12 8.33
C LEU A 74 -8.69 -15.46 8.44
N HIS A 75 -9.43 -15.31 7.35
CA HIS A 75 -10.85 -15.67 7.29
C HIS A 75 -11.06 -17.17 7.58
N ALA A 76 -10.22 -18.04 7.03
CA ALA A 76 -10.27 -19.48 7.31
C ALA A 76 -9.95 -19.84 8.77
N LEU A 77 -9.15 -19.02 9.45
CA LEU A 77 -8.89 -19.11 10.90
C LEU A 77 -10.03 -18.52 11.75
N GLY A 78 -11.09 -18.02 11.13
CA GLY A 78 -12.28 -17.49 11.81
C GLY A 78 -12.18 -16.03 12.24
N ILE A 79 -11.15 -15.30 11.78
CA ILE A 79 -10.98 -13.87 12.06
C ILE A 79 -12.10 -13.07 11.39
N ARG A 80 -12.66 -12.11 12.12
CA ARG A 80 -13.76 -11.25 11.70
C ARG A 80 -13.39 -9.78 11.80
N ARG A 81 -14.19 -8.95 11.14
CA ARG A 81 -14.08 -7.49 11.26
C ARG A 81 -14.18 -7.07 12.73
N GLY A 82 -13.19 -6.31 13.20
CA GLY A 82 -13.10 -5.85 14.59
C GLY A 82 -12.17 -6.69 15.47
N ASP A 83 -11.79 -7.89 15.02
CA ASP A 83 -10.78 -8.69 15.71
C ASP A 83 -9.40 -8.04 15.58
N ARG A 84 -8.57 -8.24 16.60
CA ARG A 84 -7.21 -7.69 16.65
C ARG A 84 -6.22 -8.78 16.29
N VAL A 85 -5.38 -8.50 15.30
CA VAL A 85 -4.28 -9.37 14.89
C VAL A 85 -2.97 -8.69 15.24
N PHE A 86 -2.10 -9.38 15.98
CA PHE A 86 -0.77 -8.89 16.30
C PHE A 86 0.24 -9.41 15.27
N LEU A 87 1.04 -8.50 14.69
CA LEU A 87 2.07 -8.83 13.72
C LEU A 87 3.45 -8.65 14.36
N MET A 88 4.26 -9.71 14.33
CA MET A 88 5.67 -9.68 14.73
C MET A 88 6.48 -10.35 13.62
N LEU A 89 7.02 -9.53 12.72
CA LEU A 89 7.76 -9.98 11.54
C LEU A 89 9.07 -9.17 11.40
N PRO A 90 10.13 -9.72 10.77
CA PRO A 90 11.29 -8.94 10.34
C PRO A 90 10.90 -7.99 9.21
N ARG A 91 11.67 -6.92 8.94
CA ARG A 91 11.36 -5.93 7.90
C ARG A 91 11.58 -6.50 6.49
N GLY A 92 10.58 -7.19 5.96
CA GLY A 92 10.50 -7.73 4.60
C GLY A 92 9.17 -7.41 3.91
N GLU A 93 8.96 -7.97 2.72
CA GLU A 93 7.71 -7.84 1.96
C GLU A 93 6.49 -8.34 2.73
N GLU A 94 6.65 -9.32 3.62
CA GLU A 94 5.56 -9.92 4.40
C GLU A 94 4.85 -8.89 5.29
N TRP A 95 5.55 -7.86 5.78
CA TRP A 95 4.91 -6.76 6.51
C TRP A 95 3.86 -6.04 5.68
N TYR A 96 4.15 -5.80 4.40
CA TYR A 96 3.27 -5.08 3.49
C TYR A 96 2.18 -5.98 2.91
N ILE A 97 2.42 -7.29 2.87
CA ILE A 97 1.40 -8.28 2.51
C ILE A 97 0.36 -8.41 3.64
N ALA A 98 0.79 -8.31 4.90
CA ALA A 98 -0.04 -8.54 6.07
C ALA A 98 -0.87 -7.32 6.55
N MET A 99 -0.52 -6.10 6.14
CA MET A 99 -1.25 -4.86 6.45
C MET A 99 -2.12 -4.39 5.28
#